data_AF-A0AAU6K1M9-F1
#
_entry.id   AF-A0AAU6K1M9-F1
#
_cell.length_a   1.000
_cell.length_b   1.000
_cell.length_c   1.000
_cell.angle_alpha   90.00
_cell.angle_beta   90.00
_cell.angle_gamma   90.00
#
_symmetry.space_group_name_H-M   'P 1'
#
loop_
_entity.id
_entity.type
_entity.pdbx_description
1 polymer ?
#
loop_
_entity_poly.entity_id
_entity_poly.type
_entity_poly.pdbx_seq_one_letter_code
_entity_poly.pdbx_strand_id
1 'polypeptide(L)'
;MRCLVTGASGYIGGRLVPELLEAGHRVRCLARSPDKLRDHPWAGDVEPVRGDVTDPESVAAAMRGIDVAYYLVHALGSGSGFEDTDRRAARVFAEQAQAAGVRRIVYLGGLTPRGVPEDSLSPHLRSRAEVGRILLDAPVPATVLRAAVVIGSGSASFEMLRYLTERLPVMVTPSWVHTRTQPIGVRDVLRYLVGSATMPDDVNRAFDIGGPDVLTYREMMSRYAVVAGLRKRLVVPVPILTPRLSSHWVGLVTPVPASLARPLTESLRHEVVCHEHDIARYVPDLPGRPLPFDEALALALRRVREAQVATRWSSAALPGAPSDPLPTDPDWAGGSLYQDERRLSVDASPQALWKVVEGIGGDNGWYSFPLAWAVRGWLDRFAGGVGLRRGRRDAERLRVGDSLDFWRVEEIEPGRLLRLRAEMRLPGLAWLEMYVETAGEGRTRYRQRALFHPRGLLGHVYWWSVSPFHAVVFGGMARNITRAAAKATSGRGTSSLADHK
;
A
#
# COMPACT_ATOMS: atom_id res chain seq x y z
N MET A 1 30.34 -1.63 -1.48
CA MET A 1 30.37 -0.22 -1.03
C MET A 1 29.49 -0.08 0.20
N ARG A 2 29.71 0.98 0.98
CA ARG A 2 28.82 1.39 2.06
C ARG A 2 27.90 2.51 1.58
N CYS A 3 26.60 2.26 1.55
CA CYS A 3 25.59 3.17 1.05
C CYS A 3 24.83 3.81 2.21
N LEU A 4 24.67 5.14 2.18
CA LEU A 4 23.72 5.84 3.04
C LEU A 4 22.41 6.01 2.29
N VAL A 5 21.29 5.56 2.85
CA VAL A 5 19.95 5.82 2.32
C VAL A 5 19.21 6.77 3.25
N THR A 6 18.99 7.99 2.79
CA THR A 6 18.02 8.90 3.43
C THR A 6 16.61 8.53 2.98
N GLY A 7 15.60 8.79 3.81
CA GLY A 7 14.22 8.47 3.44
C GLY A 7 13.93 6.97 3.34
N ALA A 8 14.70 6.13 4.05
CA ALA A 8 14.52 4.67 4.08
C ALA A 8 13.15 4.21 4.62
N SER A 9 12.48 5.06 5.41
CA SER A 9 11.09 4.84 5.86
C SER A 9 10.04 5.30 4.85
N GLY A 10 10.46 5.90 3.73
CA GLY A 10 9.59 6.38 2.65
C GLY A 10 9.47 5.36 1.52
N TYR A 11 8.54 5.65 0.60
CA TYR A 11 8.12 4.74 -0.48
C TYR A 11 9.28 4.12 -1.28
N ILE A 12 10.16 4.96 -1.83
CA ILE A 12 11.29 4.52 -2.66
C ILE A 12 12.42 3.98 -1.78
N GLY A 13 12.78 4.67 -0.70
CA GLY A 13 13.89 4.28 0.16
C GLY A 13 13.69 2.88 0.77
N GLY A 14 12.49 2.57 1.26
CA GLY A 14 12.22 1.27 1.88
C GLY A 14 12.24 0.09 0.90
N ARG A 15 12.11 0.38 -0.41
CA ARG A 15 12.22 -0.59 -1.50
C ARG A 15 13.62 -0.64 -2.10
N LEU A 16 14.38 0.46 -2.02
CA LEU A 16 15.77 0.51 -2.49
C LEU A 16 16.70 -0.27 -1.58
N VAL A 17 16.51 -0.20 -0.26
CA VAL A 17 17.36 -0.88 0.73
C VAL A 17 17.57 -2.38 0.42
N PRO A 18 16.53 -3.21 0.23
CA PRO A 18 16.72 -4.62 -0.06
C PRO A 18 17.46 -4.85 -1.39
N GLU A 19 17.21 -4.03 -2.41
CA GLU A 19 17.88 -4.14 -3.71
C GLU A 19 19.38 -3.79 -3.62
N LEU A 20 19.74 -2.83 -2.76
CA LEU A 20 21.16 -2.52 -2.48
C LEU A 20 21.84 -3.65 -1.70
N LEU A 21 21.14 -4.27 -0.75
CA LEU A 21 21.65 -5.42 0.00
C LEU A 21 21.86 -6.62 -0.93
N GLU A 22 20.90 -6.91 -1.81
CA GLU A 22 20.99 -7.97 -2.82
C GLU A 22 22.13 -7.72 -3.82
N ALA A 23 22.39 -6.46 -4.16
CA ALA A 23 23.56 -6.05 -4.94
C ALA A 23 24.91 -6.11 -4.17
N GLY A 24 24.91 -6.62 -2.93
CA GLY A 24 26.11 -6.82 -2.12
C GLY A 24 26.65 -5.54 -1.46
N HIS A 25 25.82 -4.50 -1.31
CA HIS A 25 26.21 -3.28 -0.62
C HIS A 25 25.87 -3.34 0.88
N ARG A 26 26.65 -2.64 1.70
CA ARG A 26 26.32 -2.44 3.12
C ARG A 26 25.48 -1.18 3.26
N VAL A 27 24.33 -1.26 3.90
CA VAL A 27 23.38 -0.14 3.93
C VAL A 27 23.27 0.47 5.33
N ARG A 28 23.40 1.79 5.40
CA ARG A 28 23.04 2.62 6.57
C ARG A 28 21.80 3.43 6.24
N CYS A 29 20.82 3.45 7.13
CA CYS A 29 19.55 4.13 6.93
C CYS A 29 19.44 5.34 7.86
N LEU A 30 19.39 6.56 7.29
CA LEU A 30 19.13 7.77 8.08
C LEU A 30 17.63 8.02 8.18
N ALA A 31 17.11 8.05 9.40
CA ALA A 31 15.70 8.31 9.67
C ALA A 31 15.50 9.17 10.93
N ARG A 32 14.54 10.09 10.90
CA ARG A 32 14.12 10.87 12.09
C ARG A 32 13.59 9.99 13.21
N SER A 33 12.91 8.90 12.83
CA SER A 33 12.35 7.90 13.75
C SER A 33 12.77 6.50 13.28
N PRO A 34 13.98 6.03 13.64
CA PRO A 34 14.47 4.72 13.22
C PRO A 34 13.61 3.55 13.68
N ASP A 35 12.79 3.74 14.72
CA ASP A 35 11.83 2.73 15.18
C ASP A 35 10.84 2.32 14.09
N LYS A 36 10.53 3.21 13.14
CA LYS A 36 9.68 2.89 11.98
C LYS A 36 10.33 1.90 11.01
N LEU A 37 11.64 1.71 11.10
CA LEU A 37 12.36 0.75 10.26
C LEU A 37 12.22 -0.68 10.78
N ARG A 38 11.87 -0.86 12.06
CA ARG A 38 11.85 -2.18 12.74
C ARG A 38 10.90 -3.19 12.07
N ASP A 39 9.82 -2.70 11.46
CA ASP A 39 8.81 -3.56 10.83
C ASP A 39 9.21 -4.00 9.41
N HIS A 40 10.34 -3.51 8.88
CA HIS A 40 10.84 -3.97 7.59
C HIS A 40 11.54 -5.33 7.72
N PRO A 41 11.33 -6.26 6.75
CA PRO A 41 12.01 -7.55 6.76
C PRO A 41 13.55 -7.46 6.79
N TRP A 42 14.10 -6.40 6.18
CA TRP A 42 15.54 -6.16 6.09
C TRP A 42 16.13 -5.37 7.28
N ALA A 43 15.33 -5.05 8.30
CA ALA A 43 15.77 -4.19 9.40
C ALA A 43 17.01 -4.73 10.15
N GLY A 44 17.16 -6.05 10.21
CA GLY A 44 18.30 -6.72 10.83
C GLY A 44 19.60 -6.65 10.03
N ASP A 45 19.54 -6.32 8.74
CA ASP A 45 20.67 -6.35 7.80
C ASP A 45 21.28 -4.96 7.54
N VAL A 46 20.78 -3.93 8.21
CA VAL A 46 21.18 -2.54 8.01
C VAL A 46 21.60 -1.85 9.29
N GLU A 47 22.30 -0.72 9.15
CA GLU A 47 22.63 0.15 10.27
C GLU A 47 21.63 1.32 10.35
N PRO A 48 20.67 1.31 11.29
CA PRO A 48 19.78 2.44 11.50
C PRO A 48 20.50 3.59 12.22
N VAL A 49 20.40 4.81 11.68
CA VAL A 49 20.94 6.02 12.31
C VAL A 49 19.81 7.03 12.50
N ARG A 50 19.66 7.53 13.73
CA ARG A 50 18.72 8.61 14.04
C ARG A 50 19.28 9.92 13.50
N GLY A 51 18.45 10.67 12.79
CA GLY A 51 18.87 11.97 12.31
C GLY A 51 17.89 12.76 11.47
N ASP A 52 18.18 14.04 11.31
CA ASP A 52 17.47 14.98 10.46
C ASP A 52 18.40 15.52 9.36
N VAL A 53 17.93 15.50 8.12
CA VAL A 53 18.69 15.99 6.95
C VAL A 53 18.90 17.50 6.94
N THR A 54 18.18 18.23 7.78
CA THR A 54 18.33 19.69 7.97
C THR A 54 19.33 20.06 9.07
N ASP A 55 19.81 19.06 9.82
CA ASP A 55 20.79 19.19 10.88
C ASP A 55 22.19 18.72 10.41
N PRO A 56 23.16 19.63 10.27
CA PRO A 56 24.50 19.29 9.79
C PRO A 56 25.22 18.24 10.63
N GLU A 57 25.11 18.28 11.96
CA GLU A 57 25.82 17.33 12.84
C GLU A 57 25.27 15.92 12.66
N SER A 58 23.95 15.82 12.57
CA SER A 58 23.27 14.56 12.29
C SER A 58 23.69 13.97 10.93
N VAL A 59 23.73 14.78 9.87
CA VAL A 59 24.14 14.31 8.54
C VAL A 59 25.61 13.92 8.53
N ALA A 60 26.49 14.72 9.14
CA ALA A 60 27.91 14.41 9.27
C ALA A 60 28.14 13.06 9.95
N ALA A 61 27.41 12.79 11.05
CA ALA A 61 27.49 11.53 11.76
C ALA A 61 27.07 10.33 10.89
N ALA A 62 26.02 10.50 10.09
CA ALA A 62 25.50 9.48 9.19
C ALA A 62 26.43 9.21 7.99
N MET A 63 27.18 10.21 7.53
CA MET A 63 28.08 10.13 6.37
C MET A 63 29.42 9.46 6.65
N ARG A 64 29.80 9.23 7.92
CA ARG A 64 31.12 8.64 8.26
C ARG A 64 31.33 7.27 7.61
N GLY A 65 32.34 7.17 6.76
CA GLY A 65 32.73 5.93 6.07
C GLY A 65 31.72 5.48 5.00
N ILE A 66 30.96 6.41 4.44
CA ILE A 66 30.01 6.17 3.34
C ILE A 66 30.69 6.42 1.99
N ASP A 67 30.51 5.49 1.06
CA ASP A 67 30.97 5.61 -0.33
C ASP A 67 29.96 6.36 -1.20
N VAL A 68 28.68 5.98 -1.07
CA VAL A 68 27.57 6.43 -1.92
C VAL A 68 26.42 6.89 -1.04
N ALA A 69 25.90 8.09 -1.29
CA ALA A 69 24.82 8.66 -0.50
C ALA A 69 23.56 8.91 -1.35
N TYR A 70 22.48 8.24 -1.01
CA TYR A 70 21.17 8.36 -1.64
C TYR A 70 20.33 9.44 -0.95
N TYR A 71 20.00 10.49 -1.69
CA TYR A 71 19.10 11.56 -1.25
C TYR A 71 17.68 11.24 -1.74
N LEU A 72 16.80 10.71 -0.87
CA LEU A 72 15.42 10.32 -1.22
C LEU A 72 14.37 10.97 -0.31
N VAL A 73 14.78 12.02 0.39
CA VAL A 73 13.90 12.85 1.21
C VAL A 73 13.26 13.95 0.37
N HIS A 74 12.02 14.28 0.72
CA HIS A 74 11.31 15.43 0.15
C HIS A 74 10.27 15.93 1.16
N ALA A 75 10.16 17.24 1.31
CA ALA A 75 9.32 17.90 2.31
C ALA A 75 7.86 18.15 1.85
N LEU A 76 7.35 17.50 0.79
CA LEU A 76 6.02 17.77 0.22
C LEU A 76 4.86 17.82 1.24
N GLY A 77 4.98 17.07 2.34
CA GLY A 77 3.98 17.03 3.41
C GLY A 77 4.10 18.09 4.51
N SER A 78 5.12 18.95 4.50
CA SER A 78 5.41 19.89 5.60
C SER A 78 4.77 21.27 5.48
N GLY A 79 3.90 21.49 4.49
CA GLY A 79 3.20 22.78 4.29
C GLY A 79 3.96 23.75 3.38
N SER A 80 3.63 25.04 3.42
CA SER A 80 4.06 26.04 2.43
C SER A 80 5.56 26.35 2.42
N GLY A 81 6.32 25.98 3.45
CA GLY A 81 7.78 26.19 3.54
C GLY A 81 8.62 25.01 3.03
N PHE A 82 8.03 24.07 2.28
CA PHE A 82 8.73 22.86 1.85
C PHE A 82 9.91 23.16 0.89
N GLU A 83 9.80 24.17 0.03
CA GLU A 83 10.87 24.54 -0.92
C GLU A 83 12.14 24.98 -0.17
N ASP A 84 12.00 25.84 0.84
CA ASP A 84 13.12 26.30 1.67
C ASP A 84 13.73 25.16 2.50
N THR A 85 12.88 24.26 2.98
CA THR A 85 13.31 23.08 3.76
C THR A 85 14.11 22.11 2.89
N ASP A 86 13.61 21.80 1.68
CA ASP A 86 14.30 20.95 0.71
C ASP A 86 15.63 21.58 0.28
N ARG A 87 15.65 22.89 -0.02
CA ARG A 87 16.86 23.64 -0.36
C ARG A 87 17.91 23.55 0.75
N ARG A 88 17.51 23.82 2.00
CA ARG A 88 18.40 23.74 3.17
C ARG A 88 18.94 22.32 3.34
N ALA A 89 18.06 21.32 3.31
CA ALA A 89 18.47 19.93 3.49
C ALA A 89 19.43 19.46 2.38
N ALA A 90 19.22 19.86 1.13
CA ALA A 90 20.09 19.51 0.02
C ALA A 90 21.49 20.14 0.16
N ARG A 91 21.57 21.41 0.60
CA ARG A 91 22.85 22.08 0.88
C ARG A 91 23.64 21.40 2.00
N VAL A 92 22.97 21.16 3.13
CA VAL A 92 23.56 20.44 4.26
C VAL A 92 24.06 19.06 3.80
N PHE A 93 23.25 18.33 3.03
CA PHE A 93 23.63 17.02 2.54
C PHE A 93 24.87 17.06 1.62
N ALA A 94 24.92 18.00 0.67
CA ALA A 94 26.05 18.19 -0.22
C ALA A 94 27.33 18.54 0.53
N GLU A 95 27.27 19.52 1.45
CA GLU A 95 28.40 19.96 2.26
C GLU A 95 28.95 18.82 3.13
N GLN A 96 28.08 18.07 3.81
CA GLN A 96 28.51 16.97 4.67
C GLN A 96 28.96 15.73 3.88
N ALA A 97 28.41 15.49 2.69
CA ALA A 97 28.90 14.45 1.79
C ALA A 97 30.34 14.75 1.35
N GLN A 98 30.62 16.00 0.97
CA GLN A 98 31.98 16.44 0.63
C GLN A 98 32.94 16.28 1.82
N ALA A 99 32.56 16.80 3.00
CA ALA A 99 33.40 16.75 4.19
C ALA A 99 33.73 15.30 4.63
N ALA A 100 32.82 14.36 4.39
CA ALA A 100 33.01 12.94 4.70
C ALA A 100 33.75 12.15 3.61
N GLY A 101 34.08 12.76 2.47
CA GLY A 101 34.73 12.08 1.36
C GLY A 101 33.83 11.09 0.61
N VAL A 102 32.52 11.34 0.58
CA VAL A 102 31.57 10.55 -0.22
C VAL A 102 31.95 10.67 -1.70
N ARG A 103 31.95 9.55 -2.42
CA ARG A 103 32.35 9.47 -3.83
C ARG A 103 31.21 9.73 -4.80
N ARG A 104 29.97 9.51 -4.35
CA ARG A 104 28.77 9.65 -5.19
C ARG A 104 27.57 10.11 -4.40
N ILE A 105 26.84 11.08 -4.95
CA ILE A 105 25.46 11.37 -4.55
C ILE A 105 24.52 10.79 -5.60
N VAL A 106 23.48 10.09 -5.18
CA VAL A 106 22.40 9.63 -6.06
C VAL A 106 21.10 10.27 -5.61
N TYR A 107 20.41 10.95 -6.52
CA TYR A 107 19.16 11.65 -6.25
C TYR A 107 18.07 11.15 -7.19
N LEU A 108 16.90 10.80 -6.65
CA LEU A 108 15.68 10.66 -7.43
C LEU A 108 14.91 11.97 -7.37
N GLY A 109 14.94 12.72 -8.47
CA GLY A 109 14.25 13.98 -8.72
C GLY A 109 12.92 13.83 -9.48
N GLY A 110 12.37 14.95 -9.93
CA GLY A 110 11.18 14.98 -10.79
C GLY A 110 11.56 15.37 -12.22
N LEU A 111 10.88 14.79 -13.21
CA LEU A 111 11.01 15.23 -14.60
C LEU A 111 10.52 16.67 -14.75
N THR A 112 11.23 17.48 -15.52
CA THR A 112 10.84 18.86 -15.83
C THR A 112 10.47 19.00 -17.31
N PRO A 113 9.41 19.76 -17.64
CA PRO A 113 9.05 20.03 -19.03
C PRO A 113 10.16 20.78 -19.77
N ARG A 114 10.45 20.38 -21.01
CA ARG A 114 11.40 21.09 -21.88
C ARG A 114 10.92 22.49 -22.24
N GLY A 115 11.85 23.45 -22.18
CA GLY A 115 11.60 24.82 -22.65
C GLY A 115 10.65 25.64 -21.78
N VAL A 116 10.25 25.11 -20.61
CA VAL A 116 9.47 25.85 -19.62
C VAL A 116 10.44 26.40 -18.58
N PRO A 117 10.50 27.73 -18.40
CA PRO A 117 11.31 28.34 -17.36
C PRO A 117 10.95 27.83 -15.95
N GLU A 118 11.94 27.70 -15.06
CA GLU A 118 11.73 27.15 -13.70
C GLU A 118 10.71 27.96 -12.87
N ASP A 119 10.63 29.28 -13.08
CA ASP A 119 9.68 30.17 -12.44
C ASP A 119 8.21 29.92 -12.84
N SER A 120 8.01 29.21 -13.94
CA SER A 120 6.72 28.85 -14.51
C SER A 120 6.28 27.43 -14.09
N LEU A 121 7.19 26.65 -13.51
CA LEU A 121 6.91 25.35 -12.92
C LEU A 121 6.05 25.51 -11.65
N SER A 122 5.28 24.46 -11.34
CA SER A 122 4.64 24.36 -10.04
C SER A 122 5.70 24.36 -8.92
N PRO A 123 5.38 24.85 -7.71
CA PRO A 123 6.30 24.85 -6.57
C PRO A 123 6.94 23.46 -6.32
N HIS A 124 6.16 22.40 -6.50
CA HIS A 124 6.66 21.03 -6.36
C HIS A 124 7.76 20.69 -7.38
N LEU A 125 7.52 20.93 -8.67
CA LEU A 125 8.52 20.65 -9.71
C LEU A 125 9.75 21.55 -9.59
N ARG A 126 9.55 22.81 -9.19
CA ARG A 126 10.62 23.79 -8.98
C ARG A 126 11.56 23.38 -7.85
N SER A 127 11.04 23.03 -6.66
CA SER A 127 11.87 22.51 -5.56
C SER A 127 12.67 21.28 -5.98
N ARG A 128 12.05 20.34 -6.70
CA ARG A 128 12.71 19.11 -7.17
C ARG A 128 13.84 19.40 -8.17
N ALA A 129 13.64 20.37 -9.06
CA ALA A 129 14.68 20.85 -9.97
C ALA A 129 15.82 21.54 -9.22
N GLU A 130 15.47 22.43 -8.27
CA GLU A 130 16.44 23.17 -7.46
C GLU A 130 17.33 22.24 -6.62
N VAL A 131 16.76 21.23 -5.97
CA VAL A 131 17.52 20.21 -5.24
C VAL A 131 18.48 19.48 -6.18
N GLY A 132 18.01 19.05 -7.35
CA GLY A 132 18.87 18.39 -8.34
C GLY A 132 20.06 19.27 -8.74
N ARG A 133 19.82 20.56 -8.96
CA ARG A 133 20.88 21.53 -9.27
C ARG A 133 21.86 21.72 -8.11
N ILE A 134 21.39 21.88 -6.87
CA ILE A 134 22.26 22.01 -5.69
C ILE A 134 23.22 20.81 -5.57
N LEU A 135 22.72 19.60 -5.82
CA LEU A 135 23.52 18.39 -5.73
C LEU A 135 24.52 18.26 -6.89
N LEU A 136 24.15 18.70 -8.10
CA LEU A 136 25.04 18.71 -9.27
C LEU A 136 26.13 19.79 -9.20
N ASP A 137 25.81 20.93 -8.59
CA ASP A 137 26.74 22.05 -8.37
C ASP A 137 27.74 21.75 -7.22
N ALA A 138 27.53 20.67 -6.46
CA ALA A 138 28.39 20.27 -5.36
C ALA A 138 29.70 19.62 -5.86
N PRO A 139 30.79 19.65 -5.06
CA PRO A 139 32.04 19.03 -5.44
C PRO A 139 32.00 17.49 -5.55
N VAL A 140 31.04 16.83 -4.89
CA VAL A 140 30.85 15.38 -5.01
C VAL A 140 30.03 15.09 -6.27
N PRO A 141 30.50 14.24 -7.20
CA PRO A 141 29.75 13.89 -8.40
C PRO A 141 28.36 13.35 -8.06
N ALA A 142 27.34 13.86 -8.75
CA ALA A 142 25.96 13.50 -8.54
C ALA A 142 25.33 12.85 -9.77
N THR A 143 24.53 11.81 -9.53
CA THR A 143 23.66 11.18 -10.53
C THR A 143 22.22 11.50 -10.17
N VAL A 144 21.61 12.41 -10.94
CA VAL A 144 20.23 12.86 -10.72
C VAL A 144 19.30 12.12 -11.68
N LEU A 145 18.55 11.14 -11.17
CA LEU A 145 17.52 10.44 -11.93
C LEU A 145 16.21 11.24 -11.87
N ARG A 146 15.67 11.63 -13.02
CA ARG A 146 14.41 12.36 -13.13
C ARG A 146 13.33 11.42 -13.59
N ALA A 147 12.26 11.27 -12.81
CA ALA A 147 11.12 10.43 -13.15
C ALA A 147 9.84 11.25 -13.15
N ALA A 148 8.87 10.82 -13.97
CA ALA A 148 7.50 11.32 -13.92
C ALA A 148 6.68 10.51 -12.88
N VAL A 149 5.56 9.91 -13.31
CA VAL A 149 4.73 9.09 -12.42
C VAL A 149 5.37 7.72 -12.21
N VAL A 150 5.69 7.38 -10.97
CA VAL A 150 6.16 6.04 -10.59
C VAL A 150 4.96 5.13 -10.31
N ILE A 151 4.87 4.01 -11.04
CA ILE A 151 3.80 3.00 -10.92
C ILE A 151 4.23 1.88 -9.97
N GLY A 152 3.49 1.77 -8.87
CA GLY A 152 3.67 0.74 -7.85
C GLY A 152 2.76 0.99 -6.65
N SER A 153 2.26 -0.07 -6.02
CA SER A 153 1.45 0.02 -4.80
C SER A 153 2.18 0.85 -3.75
N GLY A 154 1.52 1.83 -3.13
CA GLY A 154 2.12 2.76 -2.16
C GLY A 154 2.63 4.08 -2.73
N SER A 155 2.81 4.20 -4.06
CA SER A 155 3.18 5.47 -4.70
C SER A 155 1.99 6.43 -4.70
N ALA A 156 2.14 7.63 -4.13
CA ALA A 156 1.05 8.61 -4.03
C ALA A 156 0.36 8.90 -5.37
N SER A 157 1.13 9.09 -6.45
CA SER A 157 0.60 9.36 -7.79
C SER A 157 -0.16 8.17 -8.37
N PHE A 158 0.34 6.95 -8.14
CA PHE A 158 -0.36 5.72 -8.54
C PHE A 158 -1.64 5.52 -7.74
N GLU A 159 -1.60 5.75 -6.42
CA GLU A 159 -2.77 5.59 -5.56
C GLU A 159 -3.87 6.60 -5.91
N MET A 160 -3.52 7.85 -6.25
CA MET A 160 -4.48 8.82 -6.79
C MET A 160 -5.12 8.32 -8.10
N LEU A 161 -4.32 7.84 -9.06
CA LEU A 161 -4.82 7.26 -10.31
C LEU A 161 -5.80 6.11 -10.04
N ARG A 162 -5.43 5.19 -9.13
CA ARG A 162 -6.25 4.07 -8.71
C ARG A 162 -7.58 4.53 -8.15
N TYR A 163 -7.58 5.38 -7.12
CA TYR A 163 -8.82 5.76 -6.44
C TYR A 163 -9.76 6.55 -7.34
N LEU A 164 -9.23 7.46 -8.17
CA LEU A 164 -10.04 8.18 -9.16
C LEU A 164 -10.73 7.19 -10.12
N THR A 165 -9.99 6.21 -10.62
CA THR A 165 -10.52 5.24 -11.58
C THR A 165 -11.50 4.25 -10.93
N GLU A 166 -11.23 3.79 -9.72
CA GLU A 166 -12.08 2.82 -8.99
C GLU A 166 -13.40 3.44 -8.54
N ARG A 167 -13.35 4.67 -8.02
CA ARG A 167 -14.52 5.31 -7.38
C ARG A 167 -15.41 6.06 -8.36
N LEU A 168 -14.89 6.50 -9.51
CA LEU A 168 -15.63 7.38 -10.41
C LEU A 168 -15.86 6.73 -11.79
N PRO A 169 -17.05 6.15 -12.04
CA PRO A 169 -17.43 5.65 -13.37
C PRO A 169 -17.63 6.77 -14.39
N VAL A 170 -18.04 7.95 -13.94
CA VAL A 170 -18.14 9.18 -14.72
C VAL A 170 -17.29 10.23 -14.03
N MET A 171 -16.35 10.81 -14.76
CA MET A 171 -15.41 11.81 -14.26
C MET A 171 -15.59 13.10 -15.04
N VAL A 172 -15.98 14.16 -14.33
CA VAL A 172 -15.92 15.53 -14.84
C VAL A 172 -14.53 16.05 -14.53
N THR A 173 -13.70 16.22 -15.55
CA THR A 173 -12.27 16.45 -15.36
C THR A 173 -11.82 17.79 -15.90
N PRO A 174 -10.78 18.41 -15.33
CA PRO A 174 -10.17 19.59 -15.93
C PRO A 174 -9.37 19.22 -17.19
N SER A 175 -8.91 20.23 -17.93
CA SER A 175 -8.15 20.03 -19.18
C SER A 175 -6.83 19.25 -19.01
N TRP A 176 -6.25 19.23 -17.81
CA TRP A 176 -4.99 18.52 -17.55
C TRP A 176 -5.06 17.01 -17.78
N VAL A 177 -6.24 16.40 -17.91
CA VAL A 177 -6.33 14.97 -18.25
C VAL A 177 -5.74 14.61 -19.62
N HIS A 178 -5.56 15.62 -20.46
CA HIS A 178 -4.92 15.50 -21.77
C HIS A 178 -3.41 15.78 -21.74
N THR A 179 -2.86 16.20 -20.60
CA THR A 179 -1.41 16.39 -20.46
C THR A 179 -0.70 15.03 -20.57
N ARG A 180 0.38 14.99 -21.35
CA ARG A 180 1.19 13.79 -21.54
C ARG A 180 2.20 13.60 -20.40
N THR A 181 2.43 12.36 -20.05
CA THR A 181 3.39 11.90 -19.05
C THR A 181 3.97 10.56 -19.49
N GLN A 182 5.20 10.27 -19.09
CA GLN A 182 5.87 9.00 -19.38
C GLN A 182 6.07 8.22 -18.07
N PRO A 183 5.06 7.45 -17.62
CA PRO A 183 5.15 6.72 -16.36
C PRO A 183 6.21 5.63 -16.40
N ILE A 184 6.77 5.27 -15.25
CA ILE A 184 7.78 4.21 -15.10
C ILE A 184 7.41 3.28 -13.95
N GLY A 185 7.63 1.97 -14.11
CA GLY A 185 7.44 1.01 -13.01
C GLY A 185 8.48 1.19 -11.90
N VAL A 186 8.06 1.05 -10.63
CA VAL A 186 8.97 1.18 -9.47
C VAL A 186 10.18 0.23 -9.56
N ARG A 187 9.99 -0.96 -10.13
CA ARG A 187 11.07 -1.94 -10.35
C ARG A 187 12.20 -1.40 -11.23
N ASP A 188 11.86 -0.63 -12.26
CA ASP A 188 12.86 -0.06 -13.16
C ASP A 188 13.53 1.16 -12.53
N VAL A 189 12.79 1.97 -11.76
CA VAL A 189 13.35 3.06 -10.96
C VAL A 189 14.42 2.54 -9.99
N LEU A 190 14.14 1.45 -9.27
CA LEU A 190 15.09 0.86 -8.32
C LEU A 190 16.31 0.27 -9.02
N ARG A 191 16.14 -0.39 -10.18
CA ARG A 191 17.26 -0.86 -10.99
C ARG A 191 18.22 0.28 -11.34
N TYR A 192 17.69 1.42 -11.80
CA TYR A 192 18.52 2.59 -12.10
C TYR A 192 19.19 3.16 -10.84
N LEU A 193 18.49 3.20 -9.71
CA LEU A 193 19.07 3.66 -8.44
C LEU A 193 20.23 2.75 -7.97
N VAL A 194 20.07 1.44 -8.03
CA VAL A 194 21.13 0.48 -7.68
C VAL A 194 22.32 0.62 -8.65
N GLY A 195 22.07 0.63 -9.96
CA GLY A 195 23.13 0.79 -10.96
C GLY A 195 23.88 2.12 -10.87
N SER A 196 23.23 3.17 -10.35
CA SER A 196 23.85 4.48 -10.12
C SER A 196 24.92 4.44 -9.00
N ALA A 197 24.98 3.39 -8.17
CA ALA A 197 26.00 3.27 -7.14
C ALA A 197 27.42 3.11 -7.73
N THR A 198 27.52 2.43 -8.88
CA THR A 198 28.80 2.08 -9.54
C THR A 198 29.07 2.94 -10.77
N MET A 199 28.39 4.07 -10.86
CA MET A 199 28.50 5.01 -11.96
C MET A 199 29.94 5.58 -12.00
N PRO A 200 30.56 5.83 -13.17
CA PRO A 200 31.94 6.35 -13.25
C PRO A 200 32.10 7.72 -12.57
N ASP A 201 33.26 7.99 -11.94
CA ASP A 201 33.51 9.17 -11.09
C ASP A 201 33.45 10.50 -11.85
N ASP A 202 33.65 10.50 -13.16
CA ASP A 202 33.54 11.66 -14.05
C ASP A 202 32.08 11.98 -14.43
N VAL A 203 31.12 11.12 -14.09
CA VAL A 203 29.71 11.33 -14.41
C VAL A 203 29.04 12.18 -13.33
N ASN A 204 28.81 13.46 -13.67
CA ASN A 204 28.04 14.41 -12.89
C ASN A 204 26.93 15.05 -13.75
N ARG A 205 25.73 14.46 -13.79
CA ARG A 205 24.60 14.99 -14.58
C ARG A 205 23.24 14.43 -14.16
N ALA A 206 22.19 15.04 -14.70
CA ALA A 206 20.85 14.49 -14.68
C ALA A 206 20.59 13.54 -15.85
N PHE A 207 19.70 12.57 -15.62
CA PHE A 207 19.19 11.60 -16.59
C PHE A 207 17.68 11.47 -16.47
N ASP A 208 16.99 11.38 -17.61
CA ASP A 208 15.57 11.04 -17.62
C ASP A 208 15.39 9.52 -17.52
N ILE A 209 14.42 9.10 -16.71
CA ILE A 209 13.98 7.70 -16.63
C ILE A 209 12.46 7.62 -16.82
N GLY A 210 12.04 6.82 -17.79
CA GLY A 210 10.64 6.63 -18.18
C GLY A 210 10.36 5.19 -18.63
N GLY A 211 9.11 4.78 -18.57
CA GLY A 211 8.64 3.56 -19.25
C GLY A 211 8.56 3.76 -20.77
N PRO A 212 8.23 2.70 -21.54
CA PRO A 212 8.16 2.79 -22.99
C PRO A 212 6.91 3.55 -23.49
N ASP A 213 5.88 3.68 -22.65
CA ASP A 213 4.61 4.31 -23.01
C ASP A 213 4.58 5.80 -22.65
N VAL A 214 4.34 6.68 -23.63
CA VAL A 214 3.95 8.08 -23.41
C VAL A 214 2.43 8.15 -23.44
N LEU A 215 1.81 8.56 -22.33
CA LEU A 215 0.37 8.52 -22.14
C LEU A 215 -0.18 9.83 -21.60
N THR A 216 -1.42 10.13 -21.94
CA THR A 216 -2.22 11.12 -21.23
C THR A 216 -2.77 10.51 -19.94
N TYR A 217 -3.10 11.35 -18.94
CA TYR A 217 -3.77 10.86 -17.73
C TYR A 217 -5.11 10.17 -18.04
N ARG A 218 -5.82 10.61 -19.10
CA ARG A 218 -7.03 9.93 -19.60
C ARG A 218 -6.75 8.50 -20.08
N GLU A 219 -5.66 8.30 -20.81
CA GLU A 219 -5.24 6.97 -21.27
C GLU A 219 -4.80 6.11 -20.09
N MET A 220 -4.04 6.66 -19.13
CA MET A 220 -3.66 5.95 -17.91
C MET A 220 -4.90 5.46 -17.13
N MET A 221 -5.92 6.30 -16.94
CA MET A 221 -7.18 5.91 -16.29
C MET A 221 -7.93 4.83 -17.09
N SER A 222 -7.92 4.94 -18.42
CA SER A 222 -8.59 3.98 -19.31
C SER A 222 -7.90 2.61 -19.27
N ARG A 223 -6.58 2.57 -19.37
CA ARG A 223 -5.75 1.37 -19.28
C ARG A 223 -5.82 0.74 -17.89
N TYR A 224 -5.78 1.55 -16.82
CA TYR A 224 -6.04 1.08 -15.45
C TYR A 224 -7.38 0.34 -15.36
N ALA A 225 -8.46 0.92 -15.88
CA ALA A 225 -9.79 0.30 -15.82
C ALA A 225 -9.80 -1.07 -16.50
N VAL A 226 -9.10 -1.24 -17.62
CA VAL A 226 -8.96 -2.53 -18.31
C VAL A 226 -8.22 -3.54 -17.44
N VAL A 227 -7.02 -3.20 -16.93
CA VAL A 227 -6.20 -4.11 -16.11
C VAL A 227 -6.91 -4.47 -14.78
N ALA A 228 -7.66 -3.54 -14.20
CA ALA A 228 -8.46 -3.76 -12.99
C ALA A 228 -9.80 -4.49 -13.25
N GLY A 229 -10.17 -4.72 -14.51
CA GLY A 229 -11.45 -5.35 -14.88
C GLY A 229 -12.68 -4.49 -14.54
N LEU A 230 -12.52 -3.18 -14.54
CA LEU A 230 -13.60 -2.21 -14.35
C LEU A 230 -14.27 -1.93 -15.71
N ARG A 231 -15.53 -1.50 -15.69
CA ARG A 231 -16.19 -1.01 -16.92
C ARG A 231 -15.44 0.21 -17.47
N LYS A 232 -15.61 0.54 -18.75
CA LYS A 232 -15.04 1.77 -19.32
C LYS A 232 -15.49 3.00 -18.51
N ARG A 233 -14.55 3.90 -18.20
CA ARG A 233 -14.82 5.16 -17.51
C ARG A 233 -15.25 6.22 -18.52
N LEU A 234 -16.30 6.98 -18.22
CA LEU A 234 -16.70 8.11 -19.03
C LEU A 234 -16.00 9.37 -18.52
N VAL A 235 -15.07 9.91 -19.31
CA VAL A 235 -14.31 11.12 -18.96
C VAL A 235 -14.84 12.28 -19.78
N VAL A 236 -15.43 13.27 -19.08
CA VAL A 236 -16.02 14.47 -19.65
C VAL A 236 -15.14 15.67 -19.26
N PRO A 237 -14.28 16.17 -20.17
CA PRO A 237 -13.45 17.32 -19.88
C PRO A 237 -14.29 18.60 -19.81
N VAL A 238 -14.04 19.45 -18.82
CA VAL A 238 -14.65 20.78 -18.66
C VAL A 238 -13.57 21.85 -18.53
N PRO A 239 -13.70 23.00 -19.25
CA PRO A 239 -12.64 24.01 -19.32
C PRO A 239 -12.50 24.87 -18.06
N ILE A 240 -13.45 24.82 -17.11
CA ILE A 240 -13.57 25.82 -16.03
C ILE A 240 -13.07 25.31 -14.66
N LEU A 241 -12.72 24.02 -14.50
CA LEU A 241 -12.13 23.58 -13.23
C LEU A 241 -10.67 24.03 -13.13
N THR A 242 -10.41 25.02 -12.28
CA THR A 242 -9.04 25.43 -11.95
C THR A 242 -8.31 24.31 -11.18
N PRO A 243 -6.97 24.21 -11.26
CA PRO A 243 -6.20 23.22 -10.50
C PRO A 243 -6.51 23.20 -8.99
N ARG A 244 -6.75 24.39 -8.41
CA ARG A 244 -7.15 24.55 -7.00
C ARG A 244 -8.50 23.92 -6.68
N LEU A 245 -9.50 24.06 -7.56
CA LEU A 245 -10.81 23.41 -7.36
C LEU A 245 -10.68 21.90 -7.50
N SER A 246 -9.88 21.45 -8.47
CA SER A 246 -9.65 20.02 -8.72
C SER A 246 -8.94 19.32 -7.57
N SER A 247 -8.02 19.99 -6.84
CA SER A 247 -7.34 19.38 -5.70
C SER A 247 -8.27 19.10 -4.52
N HIS A 248 -9.29 19.96 -4.29
CA HIS A 248 -10.29 19.73 -3.25
C HIS A 248 -11.17 18.53 -3.61
N TRP A 249 -11.52 18.41 -4.89
CA TRP A 249 -12.30 17.29 -5.40
C TRP A 249 -11.51 15.96 -5.33
N VAL A 250 -10.22 15.96 -5.67
CA VAL A 250 -9.34 14.79 -5.49
C VAL A 250 -9.26 14.39 -4.01
N GLY A 251 -9.17 15.36 -3.09
CA GLY A 251 -9.17 15.08 -1.65
C GLY A 251 -10.48 14.49 -1.11
N LEU A 252 -11.62 14.72 -1.78
CA LEU A 252 -12.90 14.12 -1.41
C LEU A 252 -13.00 12.66 -1.87
N VAL A 253 -12.44 12.35 -3.03
CA VAL A 253 -12.56 11.04 -3.67
C VAL A 253 -11.44 10.10 -3.27
N THR A 254 -10.25 10.63 -2.95
CA THR A 254 -9.08 9.83 -2.60
C THR A 254 -8.75 10.00 -1.11
N PRO A 255 -8.35 8.94 -0.40
CA PRO A 255 -7.85 9.04 0.97
C PRO A 255 -6.41 9.57 1.03
N VAL A 256 -5.80 9.96 -0.10
CA VAL A 256 -4.46 10.55 -0.13
C VAL A 256 -4.53 11.93 0.56
N PRO A 257 -3.65 12.22 1.53
CA PRO A 257 -3.68 13.48 2.27
C PRO A 257 -3.63 14.70 1.34
N ALA A 258 -4.42 15.73 1.65
CA ALA A 258 -4.50 16.95 0.85
C ALA A 258 -3.14 17.65 0.68
N SER A 259 -2.24 17.51 1.66
CA SER A 259 -0.85 18.00 1.60
C SER A 259 -0.02 17.37 0.49
N LEU A 260 -0.33 16.13 0.09
CA LEU A 260 0.30 15.45 -1.05
C LEU A 260 -0.50 15.65 -2.34
N ALA A 261 -1.83 15.52 -2.26
CA ALA A 261 -2.69 15.56 -3.43
C ALA A 261 -2.66 16.93 -4.14
N ARG A 262 -2.61 18.04 -3.39
CA ARG A 262 -2.66 19.39 -3.97
C ARG A 262 -1.40 19.74 -4.78
N PRO A 263 -0.16 19.64 -4.24
CA PRO A 263 1.04 19.93 -5.02
C PRO A 263 1.20 19.01 -6.25
N LEU A 264 0.80 17.74 -6.13
CA LEU A 264 0.81 16.81 -7.25
C LEU A 264 -0.24 17.17 -8.31
N THR A 265 -1.46 17.57 -7.91
CA THR A 265 -2.50 18.02 -8.85
C THR A 265 -2.07 19.28 -9.60
N GLU A 266 -1.41 20.21 -8.91
CA GLU A 266 -0.87 21.43 -9.53
C GLU A 266 0.25 21.14 -10.54
N SER A 267 1.01 20.05 -10.37
CA SER A 267 2.04 19.64 -11.35
C SER A 267 1.46 18.93 -12.59
N LEU A 268 0.26 18.34 -12.53
CA LEU A 268 -0.34 17.58 -13.66
C LEU A 268 -0.55 18.42 -14.93
N ARG A 269 -0.54 19.76 -14.83
CA ARG A 269 -0.64 20.65 -16.00
C ARG A 269 0.62 20.69 -16.86
N HIS A 270 1.75 20.23 -16.32
CA HIS A 270 3.04 20.24 -17.02
C HIS A 270 3.29 18.90 -17.69
N GLU A 271 3.65 18.95 -18.98
CA GLU A 271 4.05 17.76 -19.72
C GLU A 271 5.40 17.24 -19.23
N VAL A 272 5.45 15.96 -18.85
CA VAL A 272 6.64 15.32 -18.27
C VAL A 272 6.95 14.04 -19.03
N VAL A 273 7.63 14.19 -20.16
CA VAL A 273 8.04 13.13 -21.08
C VAL A 273 9.57 13.14 -21.21
N CYS A 274 10.21 11.97 -21.19
CA CYS A 274 11.66 11.87 -21.26
C CYS A 274 12.18 12.48 -22.58
N HIS A 275 13.30 13.17 -22.49
CA HIS A 275 13.94 13.80 -23.65
C HIS A 275 15.21 13.08 -24.10
N GLU A 276 15.72 12.20 -23.26
CA GLU A 276 16.95 11.44 -23.47
C GLU A 276 16.84 10.07 -22.78
N HIS A 277 17.80 9.20 -23.09
CA HIS A 277 17.93 7.87 -22.49
C HIS A 277 19.42 7.49 -22.34
N ASP A 278 20.28 8.47 -22.06
CA ASP A 278 21.73 8.25 -21.95
C ASP A 278 22.10 7.36 -20.76
N ILE A 279 21.20 7.24 -19.77
CA ILE A 279 21.38 6.38 -18.60
C ILE A 279 21.64 4.92 -18.99
N ALA A 280 21.08 4.46 -20.12
CA ALA A 280 21.27 3.09 -20.62
C ALA A 280 22.72 2.77 -21.00
N ARG A 281 23.57 3.79 -21.20
CA ARG A 281 25.02 3.60 -21.41
C ARG A 281 25.73 3.11 -20.15
N TYR A 282 25.18 3.43 -18.98
CA TYR A 282 25.78 3.12 -17.67
C TYR A 282 25.02 2.02 -16.93
N VAL A 283 23.69 2.01 -17.06
CA VAL A 283 22.80 1.00 -16.49
C VAL A 283 21.94 0.41 -17.61
N PRO A 284 22.49 -0.54 -18.41
CA PRO A 284 21.82 -1.07 -19.59
C PRO A 284 20.44 -1.65 -19.31
N ASP A 285 19.51 -1.42 -20.23
CA ASP A 285 18.19 -2.02 -20.17
C ASP A 285 18.26 -3.54 -20.32
N LEU A 286 17.39 -4.22 -19.60
CA LEU A 286 17.22 -5.67 -19.73
C LEU A 286 16.16 -5.95 -20.80
N PRO A 287 16.17 -7.13 -21.43
CA PRO A 287 15.10 -7.55 -22.33
C PRO A 287 13.72 -7.38 -21.68
N GLY A 288 12.80 -6.70 -22.38
CA GLY A 288 11.46 -6.40 -21.86
C GLY A 288 11.41 -5.31 -20.79
N ARG A 289 12.48 -4.53 -20.60
CA ARG A 289 12.53 -3.39 -19.68
C ARG A 289 12.98 -2.11 -20.39
N PRO A 290 12.56 -0.92 -19.91
CA PRO A 290 11.59 -0.68 -18.83
C PRO A 290 10.22 -1.30 -19.08
N LEU A 291 9.52 -1.70 -18.02
CA LEU A 291 8.25 -2.41 -18.14
C LEU A 291 7.18 -1.55 -18.85
N PRO A 292 6.40 -2.13 -19.79
CA PRO A 292 5.20 -1.48 -20.31
C PRO A 292 4.24 -1.08 -19.19
N PHE A 293 3.50 0.01 -19.40
CA PHE A 293 2.59 0.58 -18.40
C PHE A 293 1.59 -0.45 -17.86
N ASP A 294 0.99 -1.25 -18.75
CA ASP A 294 -0.02 -2.25 -18.38
C ASP A 294 0.58 -3.38 -17.52
N GLU A 295 1.84 -3.76 -17.75
CA GLU A 295 2.55 -4.75 -16.95
C GLU A 295 2.94 -4.19 -15.58
N ALA A 296 3.44 -2.95 -15.53
CA ALA A 296 3.72 -2.26 -14.28
C ALA A 296 2.44 -2.13 -13.41
N LEU A 297 1.30 -1.80 -14.04
CA LEU A 297 -0.02 -1.81 -13.38
C LEU A 297 -0.41 -3.20 -12.87
N ALA A 298 -0.28 -4.23 -13.71
CA ALA A 298 -0.65 -5.60 -13.32
C ALA A 298 0.15 -6.07 -12.10
N LEU A 299 1.45 -5.75 -12.06
CA LEU A 299 2.31 -6.05 -10.92
C LEU A 299 1.92 -5.25 -9.67
N ALA A 300 1.62 -3.96 -9.81
CA ALA A 300 1.16 -3.12 -8.70
C ALA A 300 -0.17 -3.61 -8.11
N LEU A 301 -1.05 -4.19 -8.92
CA LEU A 301 -2.35 -4.72 -8.50
C LEU A 301 -2.30 -6.18 -8.01
N ARG A 302 -1.22 -6.93 -8.29
CA ARG A 302 -1.12 -8.37 -8.03
C ARG A 302 -1.23 -8.70 -6.54
N ARG A 303 -0.50 -7.99 -5.67
CA ARG A 303 -0.51 -8.26 -4.22
C ARG A 303 -1.69 -7.70 -3.45
N VAL A 304 -2.40 -6.69 -3.94
CA VAL A 304 -3.71 -6.33 -3.35
C VAL A 304 -4.67 -7.53 -3.44
N ARG A 305 -4.56 -8.34 -4.50
CA ARG A 305 -5.34 -9.58 -4.67
C ARG A 305 -4.75 -10.79 -3.92
N GLU A 306 -3.45 -10.83 -3.63
CA GLU A 306 -2.77 -11.98 -3.00
C GLU A 306 -2.51 -11.84 -1.49
N ALA A 307 -2.37 -10.61 -0.94
CA ALA A 307 -2.48 -10.37 0.50
C ALA A 307 -3.88 -10.77 1.03
N GLN A 308 -4.83 -10.97 0.10
CA GLN A 308 -6.17 -11.53 0.33
C GLN A 308 -6.25 -13.06 0.19
N VAL A 309 -5.16 -13.74 -0.19
CA VAL A 309 -5.06 -15.21 -0.40
C VAL A 309 -3.75 -15.76 0.20
N ALA A 310 -3.23 -15.15 1.27
CA ALA A 310 -1.99 -15.56 1.92
C ALA A 310 -2.15 -16.86 2.76
N THR A 311 -2.71 -17.94 2.19
CA THR A 311 -2.84 -19.26 2.82
C THR A 311 -2.65 -20.44 1.86
N ARG A 312 -2.17 -20.21 0.64
CA ARG A 312 -1.62 -21.31 -0.18
C ARG A 312 -0.11 -21.19 -0.21
N TRP A 313 0.54 -22.11 0.51
CA TRP A 313 1.98 -22.35 0.55
C TRP A 313 2.59 -22.79 -0.81
N SER A 314 1.91 -22.56 -1.94
CA SER A 314 2.30 -23.06 -3.27
C SER A 314 2.35 -22.02 -4.39
N SER A 315 2.07 -20.74 -4.12
CA SER A 315 2.33 -19.69 -5.12
C SER A 315 3.82 -19.34 -5.12
N ALA A 316 4.54 -19.83 -6.13
CA ALA A 316 5.95 -19.55 -6.43
C ALA A 316 6.21 -18.09 -6.88
N ALA A 317 5.66 -17.11 -6.15
CA ALA A 317 6.05 -15.71 -6.23
C ALA A 317 6.92 -15.40 -5.01
N LEU A 318 8.21 -15.14 -5.25
CA LEU A 318 9.17 -14.77 -4.20
C LEU A 318 8.59 -13.63 -3.33
N PRO A 319 8.45 -13.82 -2.00
CA PRO A 319 8.17 -12.73 -1.08
C PRO A 319 9.18 -11.60 -1.24
N GLY A 320 8.74 -10.34 -1.29
CA GLY A 320 9.61 -9.16 -1.27
C GLY A 320 9.88 -8.46 -2.61
N ALA A 321 9.07 -8.66 -3.65
CA ALA A 321 9.29 -7.93 -4.91
C ALA A 321 9.02 -6.42 -4.73
N PRO A 322 9.74 -5.52 -5.43
CA PRO A 322 9.62 -4.08 -5.23
C PRO A 322 8.23 -3.45 -5.38
N SER A 323 7.37 -4.06 -6.19
CA SER A 323 6.01 -3.58 -6.45
C SER A 323 5.03 -3.90 -5.32
N ASP A 324 5.45 -4.71 -4.35
CA ASP A 324 4.60 -5.26 -3.32
C ASP A 324 4.37 -4.26 -2.19
N PRO A 325 3.21 -4.34 -1.47
CA PRO A 325 3.00 -3.54 -0.28
C PRO A 325 4.04 -3.82 0.80
N LEU A 326 4.53 -2.77 1.45
CA LEU A 326 5.41 -2.83 2.61
C LEU A 326 4.63 -2.48 3.89
N PRO A 327 5.03 -2.99 5.08
CA PRO A 327 4.41 -2.63 6.36
C PRO A 327 4.41 -1.14 6.67
N THR A 328 5.37 -0.39 6.11
CA THR A 328 5.50 1.06 6.26
C THR A 328 4.83 1.85 5.14
N ASP A 329 4.21 1.18 4.16
CA ASP A 329 3.40 1.90 3.19
C ASP A 329 2.26 2.63 3.93
N PRO A 330 1.86 3.80 3.44
CA PRO A 330 0.77 4.53 4.06
C PRO A 330 -0.53 3.73 4.11
N ASP A 331 -1.38 4.02 5.08
CA ASP A 331 -2.70 3.39 5.27
C ASP A 331 -3.66 3.55 4.07
N TRP A 332 -3.42 4.54 3.22
CA TRP A 332 -4.11 4.76 1.95
C TRP A 332 -3.54 3.96 0.77
N ALA A 333 -2.51 3.14 0.96
CA ALA A 333 -1.94 2.30 -0.09
C ALA A 333 -2.73 1.01 -0.31
N GLY A 334 -2.67 0.46 -1.52
CA GLY A 334 -3.01 -0.95 -1.75
C GLY A 334 -4.50 -1.32 -1.73
N GLY A 335 -5.41 -0.38 -1.96
CA GLY A 335 -6.83 -0.69 -2.14
C GLY A 335 -7.76 0.15 -1.29
N SER A 336 -9.06 -0.13 -1.37
CA SER A 336 -9.93 0.10 -0.21
C SER A 336 -10.16 -1.25 0.44
N LEU A 337 -10.02 -1.33 1.76
CA LEU A 337 -10.42 -2.49 2.54
C LEU A 337 -11.26 -1.96 3.70
N TYR A 338 -12.54 -2.28 3.69
CA TYR A 338 -13.41 -1.93 4.80
C TYR A 338 -13.38 -3.03 5.85
N GLN A 339 -13.39 -2.61 7.11
CA GLN A 339 -13.31 -3.51 8.24
C GLN A 339 -14.33 -3.10 9.30
N ASP A 340 -15.08 -4.07 9.81
CA ASP A 340 -15.82 -3.98 11.07
C ASP A 340 -15.16 -4.96 12.05
N GLU A 341 -14.67 -4.44 13.17
CA GLU A 341 -14.01 -5.24 14.20
C GLU A 341 -14.74 -5.17 15.53
N ARG A 342 -14.92 -6.35 16.14
CA ARG A 342 -15.54 -6.51 17.46
C ARG A 342 -14.59 -7.29 18.36
N ARG A 343 -14.46 -6.84 19.60
CA ARG A 343 -13.66 -7.51 20.64
C ARG A 343 -14.48 -7.66 21.90
N LEU A 344 -14.53 -8.86 22.47
CA LEU A 344 -15.23 -9.15 23.72
C LEU A 344 -14.35 -10.05 24.60
N SER A 345 -14.28 -9.74 25.90
CA SER A 345 -13.71 -10.65 26.89
C SER A 345 -14.72 -11.77 27.17
N VAL A 346 -14.21 -12.98 27.38
CA VAL A 346 -15.04 -14.17 27.59
C VAL A 346 -14.59 -14.88 28.86
N ASP A 347 -15.56 -15.16 29.74
CA ASP A 347 -15.35 -15.99 30.92
C ASP A 347 -15.48 -17.47 30.56
N ALA A 348 -14.53 -17.96 29.77
CA ALA A 348 -14.43 -19.34 29.30
C ALA A 348 -12.97 -19.65 28.96
N SER A 349 -12.59 -20.94 28.94
CA SER A 349 -11.28 -21.32 28.43
C SER A 349 -11.17 -21.06 26.92
N PRO A 350 -9.96 -20.82 26.37
CA PRO A 350 -9.75 -20.67 24.93
C PRO A 350 -10.30 -21.88 24.15
N GLN A 351 -10.19 -23.09 24.70
CA GLN A 351 -10.70 -24.32 24.08
C GLN A 351 -12.23 -24.36 24.03
N ALA A 352 -12.91 -23.89 25.09
CA ALA A 352 -14.37 -23.82 25.11
C ALA A 352 -14.89 -22.80 24.09
N LEU A 353 -14.24 -21.63 24.01
CA LEU A 353 -14.55 -20.63 22.99
C LEU A 353 -14.29 -21.15 21.57
N TRP A 354 -13.15 -21.83 21.36
CA TRP A 354 -12.82 -22.43 20.07
C TRP A 354 -13.86 -23.45 19.62
N LYS A 355 -14.35 -24.32 20.51
CA LYS A 355 -15.40 -25.30 20.16
C LYS A 355 -16.66 -24.62 19.62
N VAL A 356 -17.04 -23.46 20.17
CA VAL A 356 -18.20 -22.68 19.68
C VAL A 356 -17.90 -22.05 18.32
N VAL A 357 -16.71 -21.49 18.12
CA VAL A 357 -16.29 -20.89 16.84
C VAL A 357 -16.24 -21.95 15.74
N GLU A 358 -15.64 -23.11 16.01
CA GLU A 358 -15.57 -24.23 15.07
C GLU A 358 -16.95 -24.86 14.82
N GLY A 359 -17.90 -24.70 15.74
CA GLY A 359 -19.28 -25.19 15.62
C GLY A 359 -20.22 -24.32 14.78
N ILE A 360 -19.77 -23.20 14.20
CA ILE A 360 -20.61 -22.28 13.40
C ILE A 360 -21.20 -22.94 12.15
N GLY A 361 -22.45 -22.61 11.84
CA GLY A 361 -23.21 -23.13 10.70
C GLY A 361 -23.93 -24.46 11.01
N GLY A 362 -24.66 -25.00 10.03
CA GLY A 362 -25.48 -26.20 10.24
C GLY A 362 -26.57 -26.00 11.30
N ASP A 363 -26.81 -27.02 12.14
CA ASP A 363 -27.86 -27.00 13.18
C ASP A 363 -27.61 -25.97 14.28
N ASN A 364 -26.36 -25.52 14.46
CA ASN A 364 -25.98 -24.47 15.43
C ASN A 364 -26.23 -23.05 14.91
N GLY A 365 -26.43 -22.89 13.59
CA GLY A 365 -26.62 -21.60 12.93
C GLY A 365 -25.43 -20.65 13.05
N TRP A 366 -25.67 -19.36 12.77
CA TRP A 366 -24.63 -18.32 12.73
C TRP A 366 -24.53 -17.49 14.02
N TYR A 367 -25.19 -17.92 15.10
CA TYR A 367 -25.27 -17.18 16.37
C TYR A 367 -25.70 -15.70 16.21
N SER A 368 -26.38 -15.31 15.14
CA SER A 368 -26.91 -13.95 14.94
C SER A 368 -28.35 -13.98 14.42
N PHE A 369 -28.93 -12.80 14.19
CA PHE A 369 -30.35 -12.65 13.81
C PHE A 369 -30.71 -13.50 12.57
N PRO A 370 -31.49 -14.60 12.70
CA PRO A 370 -31.71 -15.56 11.62
C PRO A 370 -32.40 -14.97 10.39
N LEU A 371 -33.29 -13.99 10.60
CA LEU A 371 -34.04 -13.31 9.54
C LEU A 371 -33.13 -12.51 8.58
N ALA A 372 -32.07 -11.88 9.09
CA ALA A 372 -31.14 -11.10 8.27
C ALA A 372 -30.37 -12.01 7.29
N TRP A 373 -29.97 -13.19 7.75
CA TRP A 373 -29.31 -14.19 6.91
C TRP A 373 -30.26 -14.88 5.94
N ALA A 374 -31.51 -15.14 6.35
CA ALA A 374 -32.55 -15.67 5.48
C ALA A 374 -32.86 -14.74 4.30
N VAL A 375 -33.07 -13.44 4.58
CA VAL A 375 -33.29 -12.41 3.55
C VAL A 375 -32.06 -12.29 2.64
N ARG A 376 -30.84 -12.29 3.21
CA ARG A 376 -29.62 -12.22 2.41
C ARG A 376 -29.45 -13.43 1.50
N GLY A 377 -29.68 -14.64 2.02
CA GLY A 377 -29.60 -15.89 1.26
C GLY A 377 -30.64 -15.97 0.14
N TRP A 378 -31.82 -15.39 0.35
CA TRP A 378 -32.85 -15.25 -0.68
C TRP A 378 -32.41 -14.26 -1.78
N LEU A 379 -31.95 -13.07 -1.41
CA LEU A 379 -31.42 -12.07 -2.37
C LEU A 379 -30.24 -12.61 -3.20
N ASP A 380 -29.36 -13.42 -2.59
CA ASP A 380 -28.25 -14.05 -3.29
C ASP A 380 -28.75 -15.03 -4.36
N ARG A 381 -29.72 -15.88 -4.02
CA ARG A 381 -30.33 -16.82 -4.95
C ARG A 381 -31.03 -16.11 -6.11
N PHE A 382 -31.74 -15.02 -5.84
CA PHE A 382 -32.36 -14.18 -6.89
C PHE A 382 -31.33 -13.54 -7.81
N ALA A 383 -30.16 -13.17 -7.28
CA ALA A 383 -29.05 -12.65 -8.08
C ALA A 383 -28.25 -13.76 -8.80
N GLY A 384 -28.63 -15.04 -8.69
CA GLY A 384 -27.94 -16.19 -9.30
C GLY A 384 -26.74 -16.72 -8.50
N GLY A 385 -26.67 -16.41 -7.20
CA GLY A 385 -25.71 -16.96 -6.24
C GLY A 385 -26.19 -18.27 -5.59
N VAL A 386 -25.37 -18.79 -4.67
CA VAL A 386 -25.54 -20.11 -4.04
C VAL A 386 -26.68 -20.18 -3.00
N GLY A 387 -26.97 -19.08 -2.30
CA GLY A 387 -27.97 -19.04 -1.21
C GLY A 387 -27.65 -19.96 0.00
N LEU A 388 -28.60 -20.14 0.92
CA LEU A 388 -28.49 -20.92 2.18
C LEU A 388 -28.64 -22.45 2.03
N ARG A 389 -28.10 -23.08 0.99
CA ARG A 389 -28.42 -24.50 0.66
C ARG A 389 -27.25 -25.48 0.71
N ARG A 390 -26.11 -25.12 1.32
CA ARG A 390 -24.98 -26.03 1.53
C ARG A 390 -24.72 -26.24 3.02
N GLY A 391 -25.17 -27.39 3.52
CA GLY A 391 -24.85 -27.86 4.87
C GLY A 391 -23.39 -28.32 4.99
N ARG A 392 -22.92 -28.47 6.23
CA ARG A 392 -21.58 -28.97 6.58
C ARG A 392 -21.45 -30.48 6.33
N ARG A 393 -20.20 -30.95 6.18
CA ARG A 393 -19.86 -32.39 6.22
C ARG A 393 -19.87 -32.97 7.63
N ASP A 394 -19.46 -32.19 8.63
CA ASP A 394 -19.35 -32.57 10.05
C ASP A 394 -19.84 -31.40 10.91
N ALA A 395 -20.70 -31.67 11.89
CA ALA A 395 -21.32 -30.66 12.74
C ALA A 395 -20.38 -30.07 13.81
N GLU A 396 -19.30 -30.78 14.18
CA GLU A 396 -18.39 -30.36 15.24
C GLU A 396 -17.02 -29.89 14.74
N ARG A 397 -16.54 -30.41 13.59
CA ARG A 397 -15.21 -30.03 13.05
C ARG A 397 -15.28 -29.38 11.69
N LEU A 398 -14.41 -28.40 11.45
CA LEU A 398 -14.27 -27.73 10.15
C LEU A 398 -12.95 -28.12 9.50
N ARG A 399 -12.96 -28.21 8.17
CA ARG A 399 -11.75 -28.35 7.35
C ARG A 399 -11.69 -27.23 6.32
N VAL A 400 -10.46 -26.86 5.95
CA VAL A 400 -10.23 -25.93 4.84
C VAL A 400 -10.92 -26.45 3.59
N GLY A 401 -11.71 -25.59 2.95
CA GLY A 401 -12.52 -25.92 1.79
C GLY A 401 -13.97 -26.28 2.09
N ASP A 402 -14.37 -26.52 3.35
CA ASP A 402 -15.76 -26.81 3.69
C ASP A 402 -16.68 -25.61 3.39
N SER A 403 -17.92 -25.89 2.98
CA SER A 403 -18.95 -24.87 2.72
C SER A 403 -19.86 -24.71 3.94
N LEU A 404 -20.08 -23.45 4.33
CA LEU A 404 -20.99 -23.00 5.38
C LEU A 404 -22.00 -22.06 4.73
N ASP A 405 -23.11 -22.61 4.24
CA ASP A 405 -24.09 -21.88 3.44
C ASP A 405 -23.45 -21.22 2.20
N PHE A 406 -23.31 -19.89 2.22
CA PHE A 406 -22.68 -19.07 1.19
C PHE A 406 -21.26 -18.62 1.58
N TRP A 407 -20.67 -19.23 2.59
CA TRP A 407 -19.27 -19.06 2.97
C TRP A 407 -18.47 -20.33 2.68
N ARG A 408 -17.17 -20.17 2.43
CA ARG A 408 -16.21 -21.27 2.36
C ARG A 408 -15.14 -21.07 3.42
N VAL A 409 -14.81 -22.13 4.15
CA VAL A 409 -13.65 -22.14 5.03
C VAL A 409 -12.39 -21.98 4.19
N GLU A 410 -11.68 -20.90 4.40
CA GLU A 410 -10.46 -20.58 3.68
C GLU A 410 -9.21 -20.89 4.51
N GLU A 411 -9.28 -20.70 5.83
CA GLU A 411 -8.19 -20.97 6.75
C GLU A 411 -8.70 -21.41 8.13
N ILE A 412 -7.98 -22.32 8.75
CA ILE A 412 -8.15 -22.70 10.15
C ILE A 412 -6.76 -22.81 10.79
N GLU A 413 -6.50 -22.03 11.83
CA GLU A 413 -5.46 -22.29 12.82
C GLU A 413 -6.15 -22.81 14.09
N PRO A 414 -6.08 -24.13 14.38
CA PRO A 414 -6.80 -24.72 15.51
C PRO A 414 -6.54 -24.00 16.83
N GLY A 415 -7.63 -23.66 17.53
CA GLY A 415 -7.57 -22.93 18.80
C GLY A 415 -7.31 -21.42 18.68
N ARG A 416 -7.14 -20.88 17.47
CA ARG A 416 -6.69 -19.50 17.26
C ARG A 416 -7.48 -18.72 16.20
N LEU A 417 -7.63 -19.24 14.98
CA LEU A 417 -8.22 -18.49 13.85
C LEU A 417 -9.14 -19.37 12.99
N LEU A 418 -10.33 -18.87 12.67
CA LEU A 418 -11.19 -19.35 11.60
C LEU A 418 -11.44 -18.22 10.59
N ARG A 419 -11.06 -18.41 9.33
CA ARG A 419 -11.34 -17.47 8.23
C ARG A 419 -12.31 -18.09 7.23
N LEU A 420 -13.35 -17.33 6.94
CA LEU A 420 -14.39 -17.69 5.98
C LEU A 420 -14.39 -16.68 4.83
N ARG A 421 -14.46 -17.16 3.59
CA ARG A 421 -14.62 -16.34 2.38
C ARG A 421 -16.04 -16.43 1.85
N ALA A 422 -16.64 -15.30 1.51
CA ALA A 422 -17.97 -15.27 0.92
C ALA A 422 -17.95 -15.84 -0.52
N GLU A 423 -18.93 -16.68 -0.84
CA GLU A 423 -19.20 -17.21 -2.19
C GLU A 423 -20.44 -16.56 -2.83
N MET A 424 -21.20 -15.78 -2.06
CA MET A 424 -22.33 -15.00 -2.58
C MET A 424 -21.90 -13.99 -3.63
N ARG A 425 -22.82 -13.65 -4.53
CA ARG A 425 -22.60 -12.57 -5.51
C ARG A 425 -22.62 -11.24 -4.79
N LEU A 426 -21.46 -10.59 -4.79
CA LEU A 426 -21.21 -9.28 -4.18
C LEU A 426 -20.45 -8.39 -5.18
N PRO A 427 -20.66 -7.07 -5.17
CA PRO A 427 -19.83 -6.13 -5.91
C PRO A 427 -18.47 -5.92 -5.22
N GLY A 428 -17.78 -7.01 -4.88
CA GLY A 428 -16.57 -7.03 -4.07
C GLY A 428 -16.29 -8.43 -3.52
N LEU A 429 -15.27 -8.54 -2.68
CA LEU A 429 -14.91 -9.76 -1.96
C LEU A 429 -15.13 -9.53 -0.46
N ALA A 430 -15.62 -10.54 0.26
CA ALA A 430 -15.90 -10.45 1.68
C ALA A 430 -15.28 -11.62 2.44
N TRP A 431 -14.75 -11.34 3.63
CA TRP A 431 -14.25 -12.31 4.58
C TRP A 431 -14.83 -12.08 5.97
N LEU A 432 -14.95 -13.16 6.73
CA LEU A 432 -15.26 -13.14 8.15
C LEU A 432 -14.17 -13.91 8.88
N GLU A 433 -13.47 -13.23 9.78
CA GLU A 433 -12.43 -13.81 10.62
C GLU A 433 -12.89 -13.84 12.07
N MET A 434 -12.58 -14.94 12.75
CA MET A 434 -12.90 -15.16 14.15
C MET A 434 -11.64 -15.66 14.86
N TYR A 435 -11.25 -14.96 15.91
CA TYR A 435 -10.02 -15.18 16.66
C TYR A 435 -10.31 -15.52 18.11
N VAL A 436 -9.53 -16.45 18.64
CA VAL A 436 -9.43 -16.78 20.05
C VAL A 436 -8.04 -16.36 20.53
N GLU A 437 -8.00 -15.42 21.47
CA GLU A 437 -6.76 -14.82 21.97
C GLU A 437 -6.68 -14.95 23.49
N THR A 438 -5.46 -15.04 24.01
CA THR A 438 -5.17 -14.94 25.45
C THR A 438 -4.64 -13.55 25.77
N ALA A 439 -5.34 -12.80 26.63
CA ALA A 439 -4.88 -11.51 27.12
C ALA A 439 -3.84 -11.69 28.25
N GLY A 440 -3.05 -10.64 28.55
CA GLY A 440 -1.92 -10.65 29.50
C GLY A 440 -2.24 -11.02 30.96
N GLU A 441 -3.50 -11.27 31.30
CA GLU A 441 -3.96 -11.72 32.63
C GLU A 441 -4.53 -13.15 32.61
N GLY A 442 -4.26 -13.94 31.57
CA GLY A 442 -4.83 -15.30 31.41
C GLY A 442 -6.31 -15.32 31.02
N ARG A 443 -6.91 -14.16 30.76
CA ARG A 443 -8.31 -14.02 30.31
C ARG A 443 -8.44 -14.30 28.81
N THR A 444 -9.46 -15.07 28.43
CA THR A 444 -9.79 -15.35 27.03
C THR A 444 -10.47 -14.14 26.38
N ARG A 445 -10.08 -13.82 25.16
CA ARG A 445 -10.66 -12.76 24.35
C ARG A 445 -11.12 -13.31 23.00
N TYR A 446 -12.35 -12.96 22.64
CA TYR A 446 -12.90 -13.18 21.30
C TYR A 446 -12.69 -11.92 20.47
N ARG A 447 -12.12 -12.07 19.27
CA ARG A 447 -12.01 -10.99 18.27
C ARG A 447 -12.63 -11.44 16.96
N GLN A 448 -13.48 -10.60 16.38
CA GLN A 448 -14.17 -10.87 15.12
C GLN A 448 -13.92 -9.72 14.15
N ARG A 449 -13.59 -10.05 12.90
CA ARG A 449 -13.36 -9.06 11.83
C ARG A 449 -14.20 -9.43 10.61
N ALA A 450 -15.09 -8.54 10.20
CA ALA A 450 -15.72 -8.60 8.89
C ALA A 450 -14.91 -7.70 7.95
N LEU A 451 -14.31 -8.29 6.91
CA LEU A 451 -13.49 -7.60 5.92
C LEU A 451 -14.24 -7.55 4.59
N PHE A 452 -14.21 -6.40 3.93
CA PHE A 452 -14.82 -6.25 2.62
C PHE A 452 -13.93 -5.43 1.69
N HIS A 453 -13.54 -6.04 0.57
CA HIS A 453 -12.83 -5.39 -0.50
C HIS A 453 -13.80 -4.99 -1.62
N PRO A 454 -14.18 -3.71 -1.74
CA PRO A 454 -15.11 -3.24 -2.75
C PRO A 454 -14.52 -3.37 -4.16
N ARG A 455 -15.37 -3.71 -5.14
CA ARG A 455 -15.02 -3.66 -6.56
C ARG A 455 -15.72 -2.47 -7.22
N GLY A 456 -14.95 -1.40 -7.47
CA GLY A 456 -15.45 -0.16 -8.05
C GLY A 456 -16.54 0.53 -7.20
N LEU A 457 -17.21 1.55 -7.75
CA LEU A 457 -18.23 2.33 -7.03
C LEU A 457 -19.36 1.49 -6.41
N LEU A 458 -19.87 0.48 -7.12
CA LEU A 458 -20.95 -0.38 -6.60
C LEU A 458 -20.54 -1.13 -5.33
N GLY A 459 -19.26 -1.52 -5.22
CA GLY A 459 -18.72 -2.11 -4.00
C GLY A 459 -18.75 -1.13 -2.83
N HIS A 460 -18.31 0.10 -3.06
CA HIS A 460 -18.32 1.14 -2.03
C HIS A 460 -19.74 1.43 -1.54
N VAL A 461 -20.69 1.63 -2.46
CA VAL A 461 -22.10 1.87 -2.12
C VAL A 461 -22.69 0.68 -1.37
N TYR A 462 -22.37 -0.55 -1.80
CA TYR A 462 -22.83 -1.76 -1.11
C TYR A 462 -22.41 -1.75 0.37
N TRP A 463 -21.12 -1.59 0.67
CA TRP A 463 -20.62 -1.57 2.04
C TRP A 463 -21.35 -0.54 2.91
N TRP A 464 -21.45 0.69 2.45
CA TRP A 464 -22.10 1.76 3.21
C TRP A 464 -23.60 1.55 3.37
N SER A 465 -24.27 0.93 2.39
CA SER A 465 -25.70 0.59 2.51
C SER A 465 -25.98 -0.47 3.58
N VAL A 466 -25.04 -1.41 3.80
CA VAL A 466 -25.20 -2.49 4.78
C VAL A 466 -24.57 -2.17 6.14
N SER A 467 -23.68 -1.17 6.21
CA SER A 467 -22.96 -0.77 7.43
C SER A 467 -23.86 -0.49 8.64
N PRO A 468 -25.05 0.15 8.53
CA PRO A 468 -25.93 0.35 9.68
C PRO A 468 -26.38 -0.96 10.33
N PHE A 469 -26.48 -2.03 9.55
CA PHE A 469 -26.93 -3.35 10.01
C PHE A 469 -25.79 -4.18 10.61
N HIS A 470 -24.52 -3.83 10.38
CA HIS A 470 -23.36 -4.56 10.91
C HIS A 470 -23.38 -4.64 12.44
N ALA A 471 -23.81 -3.58 13.13
CA ALA A 471 -23.93 -3.58 14.59
C ALA A 471 -24.93 -4.62 15.11
N VAL A 472 -26.01 -4.85 14.38
CA VAL A 472 -27.04 -5.84 14.74
C VAL A 472 -26.57 -7.25 14.41
N VAL A 473 -26.02 -7.45 13.21
CA VAL A 473 -25.60 -8.77 12.72
C VAL A 473 -24.31 -9.22 13.41
N PHE A 474 -23.21 -8.50 13.22
CA PHE A 474 -21.90 -8.87 13.75
C PHE A 474 -21.79 -8.64 15.25
N GLY A 475 -22.40 -7.57 15.77
CA GLY A 475 -22.49 -7.35 17.22
C GLY A 475 -23.35 -8.41 17.92
N GLY A 476 -24.45 -8.85 17.30
CA GLY A 476 -25.27 -9.96 17.78
C GLY A 476 -24.50 -11.28 17.78
N MET A 477 -23.84 -11.59 16.67
CA MET A 477 -22.97 -12.77 16.50
C MET A 477 -21.93 -12.86 17.63
N ALA A 478 -21.13 -11.81 17.80
CA ALA A 478 -20.07 -11.79 18.80
C ALA A 478 -20.61 -12.05 20.22
N ARG A 479 -21.71 -11.38 20.61
CA ARG A 479 -22.31 -11.57 21.94
C ARG A 479 -22.85 -12.98 22.16
N ASN A 480 -23.43 -13.60 21.14
CA ASN A 480 -24.03 -14.92 21.28
C ASN A 480 -22.98 -16.02 21.30
N ILE A 481 -21.90 -15.90 20.51
CA ILE A 481 -20.73 -16.80 20.56
C ILE A 481 -20.12 -16.77 21.95
N THR A 482 -19.85 -15.58 22.50
CA THR A 482 -19.22 -15.47 23.83
C THR A 482 -20.12 -15.98 24.94
N ARG A 483 -21.44 -15.74 24.87
CA ARG A 483 -22.42 -16.30 25.80
C ARG A 483 -22.52 -17.83 25.72
N ALA A 484 -22.49 -18.40 24.53
CA ALA A 484 -22.51 -19.85 24.34
C ALA A 484 -21.25 -20.51 24.94
N ALA A 485 -20.09 -19.90 24.73
CA ALA A 485 -18.82 -20.36 25.31
C ALA A 485 -18.86 -20.34 26.85
N ALA A 486 -19.30 -19.23 27.45
CA ALA A 486 -19.42 -19.11 28.91
C ALA A 486 -20.39 -20.14 29.51
N LYS A 487 -21.55 -20.38 28.86
CA LYS A 487 -22.52 -21.41 29.30
C LYS A 487 -21.96 -22.83 29.21
N ALA A 488 -21.18 -23.14 28.17
CA ALA A 488 -20.55 -24.45 28.02
C ALA A 488 -19.48 -24.71 29.11
N THR A 489 -18.86 -23.65 29.64
CA THR A 489 -17.91 -23.73 30.76
C THR A 489 -18.64 -23.89 32.10
N SER A 490 -19.74 -23.16 32.35
CA SER A 490 -20.48 -23.27 33.62
C SER A 490 -21.24 -24.59 33.78
N GLY A 491 -21.77 -25.17 32.69
CA GLY A 491 -22.47 -26.46 32.72
C GLY A 491 -21.60 -27.68 33.03
N ARG A 492 -20.27 -27.58 32.93
CA ARG A 492 -19.33 -28.64 33.34
C ARG A 492 -18.94 -28.57 34.83
N GLY A 493 -19.22 -27.45 35.51
CA GLY A 493 -18.90 -27.27 36.93
C GLY A 493 -19.87 -27.94 37.89
N THR A 494 -21.07 -28.32 37.43
CA THR A 494 -22.14 -28.88 38.29
C THR A 494 -22.27 -30.40 38.25
N SER A 495 -21.52 -31.13 37.41
CA SER A 495 -21.62 -32.60 37.33
C SER A 495 -20.54 -33.37 38.13
N SER A 496 -19.75 -32.70 38.98
CA SER A 496 -18.65 -33.32 39.74
C SER A 496 -18.91 -33.46 41.25
N LEU A 497 -20.14 -33.25 41.73
CA LEU A 497 -20.47 -33.29 43.17
C LEU A 497 -21.54 -34.33 43.55
N ALA A 498 -21.84 -35.28 42.67
CA ALA A 498 -22.73 -36.41 42.98
C ALA A 498 -22.02 -37.74 42.66
N ASP A 499 -20.96 -38.04 43.39
CA ASP A 499 -20.51 -39.41 43.69
C ASP A 499 -19.33 -39.33 44.68
N HIS A 500 -19.67 -39.26 45.97
CA HIS A 500 -18.96 -39.84 47.13
C HIS A 500 -19.44 -39.22 48.45
N LYS A 501 -20.63 -39.64 48.90
CA LYS A 501 -20.93 -40.25 50.21
C LYS A 501 -22.41 -40.14 50.53
#